data_AF-A0A5N1IUA7-F1
#
_entry.id   AF-A0A5N1IUA7-F1
#
_cell.length_a   1.000
_cell.length_b   1.000
_cell.length_c   1.000
_cell.angle_alpha   90.00
_cell.angle_beta   90.00
_cell.angle_gamma   90.00
#
_symmetry.space_group_name_H-M   'P 1'
#
loop_
_entity.id
_entity.type
_entity.pdbx_description
1 polymer ?
#
loop_
_entity_poly.entity_id
_entity_poly.type
_entity_poly.pdbx_seq_one_letter_code
_entity_poly.pdbx_strand_id
1 'polypeptide(L)'
;MEVNKQFSAKAKHDFKLIQSAVEGGDEKAYAELMQIYKKPVYHVVLKMVRNPDDAEDLTIEAFAKAFRNLHKFNPEYAFSTWLFRIATNNCIDFIRKNKIKTMSIDSAIKIDNGDEITIDFKDNNLTPQESAIKNQKIEIMQFIVGKLPEKYQRLVTLRYFDELSYEEIATELNAPLGTVKAQLHRARELLYDMVKNKKHLI
;
A
#
# COMPACT_ATOMS: atom_id res chain seq x y z
N MET A 1 -0.09 2.68 -25.75
CA MET A 1 0.69 2.10 -24.63
C MET A 1 0.48 0.59 -24.66
N GLU A 2 1.53 -0.22 -24.70
CA GLU A 2 1.40 -1.69 -24.66
C GLU A 2 1.38 -2.20 -23.22
N VAL A 3 0.60 -3.26 -22.97
CA VAL A 3 0.39 -3.87 -21.66
C VAL A 3 1.38 -5.01 -21.47
N ASN A 4 2.20 -4.97 -20.42
CA ASN A 4 3.17 -6.02 -20.09
C ASN A 4 2.49 -7.42 -19.94
N LYS A 5 3.12 -8.46 -20.50
CA LYS A 5 2.56 -9.82 -20.66
C LYS A 5 2.26 -10.55 -19.34
N GLN A 6 2.68 -10.04 -18.18
CA GLN A 6 2.48 -10.68 -16.86
C GLN A 6 1.43 -10.01 -15.96
N PHE A 7 0.58 -9.11 -16.47
CA PHE A 7 -0.45 -8.48 -15.63
C PHE A 7 -1.56 -9.43 -15.17
N SER A 8 -1.95 -9.27 -13.90
CA SER A 8 -3.13 -9.92 -13.32
C SER A 8 -4.42 -9.47 -14.05
N ALA A 9 -5.49 -10.26 -13.96
CA ALA A 9 -6.79 -9.89 -14.54
C ALA A 9 -7.28 -8.51 -14.06
N LYS A 10 -7.02 -8.18 -12.79
CA LYS A 10 -7.33 -6.88 -12.20
C LYS A 10 -6.53 -5.75 -12.85
N ALA A 11 -5.21 -5.91 -13.01
CA ALA A 11 -4.38 -4.89 -13.63
C ALA A 11 -4.74 -4.64 -15.11
N LYS A 12 -5.18 -5.69 -15.83
CA LYS A 12 -5.72 -5.54 -17.20
C LYS A 12 -7.05 -4.78 -17.22
N HIS A 13 -7.91 -4.99 -16.22
CA HIS A 13 -9.16 -4.25 -16.06
C HIS A 13 -8.89 -2.78 -15.76
N ASP A 14 -8.04 -2.49 -14.78
CA ASP A 14 -7.64 -1.12 -14.42
C ASP A 14 -7.05 -0.39 -15.64
N PHE A 15 -6.19 -1.06 -16.40
CA PHE A 15 -5.59 -0.47 -17.60
C PHE A 15 -6.65 -0.04 -18.64
N LYS A 16 -7.67 -0.87 -18.88
CA LYS A 16 -8.76 -0.51 -19.79
C LYS A 16 -9.52 0.72 -19.32
N LEU A 17 -9.86 0.78 -18.03
CA LEU A 17 -10.53 1.95 -17.45
C LEU A 17 -9.66 3.21 -17.58
N ILE A 18 -8.36 3.10 -17.31
CA ILE A 18 -7.42 4.22 -17.44
C ILE A 18 -7.34 4.70 -18.89
N GLN A 19 -7.30 3.78 -19.86
CA GLN A 19 -7.28 4.12 -21.27
C GLN A 19 -8.57 4.87 -21.67
N SER A 20 -9.75 4.35 -21.31
CA SER A 20 -11.04 5.01 -21.55
C SER A 20 -11.12 6.40 -20.88
N ALA A 21 -10.59 6.53 -19.67
CA ALA A 21 -10.57 7.78 -18.92
C ALA A 21 -9.64 8.84 -19.54
N VAL A 22 -8.47 8.44 -20.05
CA VAL A 22 -7.46 9.36 -20.61
C VAL A 22 -7.73 9.71 -22.07
N GLU A 23 -8.11 8.74 -22.90
CA GLU A 23 -8.32 8.95 -24.34
C GLU A 23 -9.72 9.48 -24.65
N GLY A 24 -10.73 8.98 -23.95
CA GLY A 24 -12.14 9.32 -24.20
C GLY A 24 -12.71 10.37 -23.26
N GLY A 25 -12.00 10.71 -22.17
CA GLY A 25 -12.56 11.56 -21.10
C GLY A 25 -13.77 10.91 -20.40
N ASP A 26 -13.86 9.57 -20.42
CA ASP A 26 -15.03 8.85 -19.93
C ASP A 26 -15.19 8.98 -18.40
N GLU A 27 -16.15 9.80 -17.97
CA GLU A 27 -16.49 10.01 -16.56
C GLU A 27 -16.87 8.71 -15.84
N LYS A 28 -17.44 7.73 -16.55
CA LYS A 28 -17.80 6.44 -15.95
C LYS A 28 -16.55 5.64 -15.58
N ALA A 29 -15.50 5.72 -16.38
CA ALA A 29 -14.24 5.06 -16.09
C ALA A 29 -13.55 5.66 -14.85
N TYR A 30 -13.59 6.99 -14.69
CA TYR A 30 -13.15 7.65 -13.46
C TYR A 30 -13.96 7.22 -12.24
N ALA A 31 -15.29 7.18 -12.36
CA ALA A 31 -16.19 6.76 -11.29
C ALA A 31 -15.93 5.32 -10.85
N GLU A 32 -15.71 4.41 -11.81
CA GLU A 32 -15.43 3.00 -11.53
C GLU A 32 -14.07 2.83 -10.83
N LEU A 33 -13.01 3.50 -11.30
CA LEU A 33 -11.72 3.52 -10.62
C LEU A 33 -11.86 4.05 -9.18
N MET A 34 -12.60 5.14 -8.99
CA MET A 34 -12.85 5.67 -7.65
C MET A 34 -13.60 4.67 -6.78
N GLN A 35 -14.66 4.03 -7.29
CA GLN A 35 -15.44 3.05 -6.54
C GLN A 35 -14.60 1.86 -6.07
N ILE A 36 -13.72 1.34 -6.94
CA ILE A 36 -12.84 0.20 -6.62
C ILE A 36 -11.83 0.56 -5.52
N TYR A 37 -11.27 1.77 -5.57
CA TYR A 37 -10.11 2.14 -4.76
C TYR A 37 -10.41 3.06 -3.57
N LYS A 38 -11.57 3.72 -3.52
CA LYS A 38 -11.88 4.74 -2.48
C LYS A 38 -11.74 4.18 -1.07
N LYS A 39 -12.44 3.07 -0.79
CA LYS A 39 -12.45 2.43 0.53
C LYS A 39 -11.05 1.96 0.95
N PRO A 40 -10.29 1.27 0.09
CA PRO A 40 -8.89 0.98 0.35
C PRO A 40 -7.99 2.18 0.68
N VAL A 41 -8.04 3.23 -0.13
CA VAL A 41 -7.25 4.45 0.05
C VAL A 41 -7.62 5.10 1.38
N TYR A 42 -8.93 5.21 1.66
CA TYR A 42 -9.43 5.75 2.91
C TYR A 42 -8.87 5.03 4.13
N HIS A 43 -8.88 3.69 4.17
CA HIS A 43 -8.35 2.96 5.33
C HIS A 43 -6.87 3.24 5.59
N VAL A 44 -6.08 3.43 4.54
CA VAL A 44 -4.66 3.73 4.64
C VAL A 44 -4.44 5.13 5.16
N VAL A 45 -5.12 6.08 4.56
CA VAL A 45 -5.10 7.48 4.98
C VAL A 45 -5.50 7.57 6.45
N LEU A 46 -6.60 6.91 6.85
CA LEU A 46 -7.09 6.84 8.23
C LEU A 46 -6.05 6.26 9.19
N LYS A 47 -5.35 5.18 8.81
CA LYS A 47 -4.27 4.60 9.64
C LYS A 47 -3.12 5.60 9.83
N MET A 48 -2.80 6.40 8.81
CA MET A 48 -1.72 7.38 8.86
C MET A 48 -2.05 8.61 9.69
N VAL A 49 -3.25 9.19 9.50
CA VAL A 49 -3.61 10.48 10.12
C VAL A 49 -4.39 10.32 11.42
N ARG A 50 -4.98 9.15 11.67
CA ARG A 50 -5.72 8.80 12.90
C ARG A 50 -6.88 9.77 13.24
N ASN A 51 -7.43 10.41 12.21
CA ASN A 51 -8.57 11.31 12.30
C ASN A 51 -9.53 10.99 11.13
N PRO A 52 -10.81 10.67 11.39
CA PRO A 52 -11.77 10.34 10.33
C PRO A 52 -12.02 11.46 9.32
N ASP A 53 -12.18 12.71 9.79
CA ASP A 53 -12.49 13.87 8.96
C ASP A 53 -11.31 14.18 8.03
N ASP A 54 -10.10 14.25 8.58
CA ASP A 54 -8.87 14.44 7.79
C ASP A 54 -8.68 13.30 6.79
N ALA A 55 -9.08 12.08 7.15
CA ALA A 55 -8.95 10.94 6.27
C ALA A 55 -9.90 10.98 5.09
N GLU A 56 -11.12 11.49 5.26
CA GLU A 56 -12.06 11.71 4.16
C GLU A 56 -11.48 12.75 3.20
N ASP A 57 -11.05 13.90 3.71
CA ASP A 57 -10.52 15.01 2.92
C ASP A 57 -9.28 14.59 2.12
N LEU A 58 -8.30 13.97 2.77
CA LEU A 58 -7.06 13.54 2.13
C LEU A 58 -7.28 12.42 1.11
N THR A 59 -8.30 11.57 1.32
CA THR A 59 -8.69 10.55 0.33
C THR A 59 -9.19 11.22 -0.94
N ILE A 60 -10.12 12.18 -0.82
CA ILE A 60 -10.64 12.92 -1.97
C ILE A 60 -9.52 13.70 -2.66
N GLU A 61 -8.64 14.35 -1.90
CA GLU A 61 -7.49 15.07 -2.45
C GLU A 61 -6.53 14.12 -3.22
N ALA A 62 -6.32 12.90 -2.73
CA ALA A 62 -5.51 11.89 -3.41
C ALA A 62 -6.11 11.50 -4.76
N PHE A 63 -7.42 11.23 -4.82
CA PHE A 63 -8.10 10.96 -6.09
C PHE A 63 -8.07 12.16 -7.04
N ALA A 64 -8.30 13.37 -6.54
CA ALA A 64 -8.23 14.58 -7.36
C ALA A 64 -6.84 14.77 -7.99
N LYS A 65 -5.76 14.55 -7.21
CA LYS A 65 -4.38 14.59 -7.72
C LYS A 65 -4.08 13.46 -8.69
N ALA A 66 -4.55 12.24 -8.40
CA ALA A 66 -4.37 11.09 -9.26
C ALA A 66 -5.06 11.30 -10.61
N PHE A 67 -6.34 11.64 -10.62
CA PHE A 67 -7.10 11.84 -11.85
C PHE A 67 -6.56 13.00 -12.70
N ARG A 68 -6.13 14.10 -12.08
CA ARG A 68 -5.44 15.21 -12.79
C ARG A 68 -4.15 14.75 -13.47
N ASN A 69 -3.43 13.78 -12.91
CA ASN A 69 -2.17 13.28 -13.44
C ASN A 69 -2.30 11.90 -14.09
N LEU A 70 -3.52 11.44 -14.39
CA LEU A 70 -3.75 10.07 -14.86
C LEU A 70 -3.03 9.79 -16.19
N HIS A 71 -2.92 10.80 -17.05
CA HIS A 71 -2.14 10.75 -18.29
C HIS A 71 -0.64 10.47 -18.10
N LYS A 72 -0.10 10.67 -16.89
CA LYS A 72 1.30 10.37 -16.53
C LYS A 72 1.48 8.98 -15.94
N PHE A 73 0.41 8.21 -15.76
CA PHE A 73 0.49 6.86 -15.25
C PHE A 73 1.31 5.99 -16.20
N ASN A 74 2.32 5.31 -15.64
CA ASN A 74 3.12 4.35 -16.38
C ASN A 74 2.49 2.95 -16.22
N PRO A 75 1.97 2.34 -17.31
CA PRO A 75 1.28 1.06 -17.25
C PRO A 75 2.19 -0.13 -16.97
N GLU A 76 3.51 0.07 -16.82
CA GLU A 76 4.43 -0.96 -16.30
C GLU A 76 4.21 -1.23 -14.79
N TYR A 77 3.54 -0.34 -14.07
CA TYR A 77 3.21 -0.49 -12.65
C TYR A 77 1.72 -0.74 -12.44
N ALA A 78 1.35 -1.41 -11.35
CA ALA A 78 -0.06 -1.52 -10.98
C ALA A 78 -0.62 -0.13 -10.61
N PHE A 79 -1.83 0.17 -11.10
CA PHE A 79 -2.52 1.43 -10.79
C PHE A 79 -2.68 1.65 -9.29
N SER A 80 -3.03 0.59 -8.56
CA SER A 80 -3.11 0.62 -7.10
C SER A 80 -1.84 1.16 -6.46
N THR A 81 -0.67 0.67 -6.87
CA THR A 81 0.63 1.09 -6.31
C THR A 81 0.88 2.57 -6.56
N TRP A 82 0.57 3.05 -7.76
CA TRP A 82 0.72 4.45 -8.11
C TRP A 82 -0.23 5.35 -7.31
N LEU A 83 -1.51 4.98 -7.22
CA LEU A 83 -2.53 5.72 -6.47
C LEU A 83 -2.21 5.79 -4.97
N PHE A 84 -1.81 4.67 -4.36
CA PHE A 84 -1.43 4.65 -2.96
C PHE A 84 -0.21 5.50 -2.66
N ARG A 85 0.75 5.58 -3.58
CA ARG A 85 1.89 6.49 -3.42
C ARG A 85 1.46 7.96 -3.38
N ILE A 86 0.49 8.35 -4.21
CA ILE A 86 -0.08 9.70 -4.16
C ILE A 86 -0.77 9.93 -2.80
N ALA A 87 -1.58 8.98 -2.34
CA ALA A 87 -2.30 9.09 -1.07
C ALA A 87 -1.36 9.18 0.14
N THR A 88 -0.33 8.32 0.22
CA THR A 88 0.65 8.34 1.31
C THR A 88 1.49 9.61 1.28
N ASN A 89 1.91 10.09 0.09
CA ASN A 89 2.63 11.36 -0.01
C ASN A 89 1.78 12.53 0.48
N ASN A 90 0.49 12.56 0.14
CA ASN A 90 -0.44 13.56 0.67
C ASN A 90 -0.51 13.51 2.20
N CYS A 91 -0.61 12.31 2.79
CA CYS A 91 -0.63 12.14 4.23
C CYS A 91 0.66 12.62 4.89
N ILE A 92 1.82 12.29 4.31
CA ILE A 92 3.14 12.74 4.82
C ILE A 92 3.20 14.27 4.81
N ASP A 93 2.80 14.90 3.71
CA ASP A 93 2.78 16.36 3.60
C ASP A 93 1.82 17.02 4.60
N PHE A 94 0.64 16.42 4.79
CA PHE A 94 -0.35 16.87 5.78
C PHE A 94 0.21 16.77 7.20
N ILE A 95 0.75 15.61 7.58
CA ILE A 95 1.36 15.37 8.89
C ILE A 95 2.51 16.34 9.12
N ARG A 96 3.37 16.57 8.12
CA ARG A 96 4.49 17.51 8.22
C ARG A 96 3.99 18.94 8.45
N LYS A 97 2.97 19.39 7.70
CA LYS A 97 2.38 20.72 7.88
C LYS A 97 1.75 20.89 9.27
N ASN A 98 1.03 19.87 9.76
CA ASN A 98 0.42 19.93 11.08
C ASN A 98 1.46 19.86 12.20
N LYS A 99 2.53 19.07 12.04
CA LYS A 99 3.68 19.10 12.94
C LYS A 99 4.34 20.48 12.96
N ILE A 100 4.58 21.10 11.80
CA ILE A 100 5.14 22.46 11.73
C ILE A 100 4.23 23.49 12.44
N LYS A 101 2.90 23.38 12.30
CA LYS A 101 1.95 24.22 13.04
C LYS A 101 2.04 24.00 14.56
N THR A 102 2.28 22.78 15.02
CA THR A 102 2.51 22.48 16.45
C THR A 102 3.92 22.79 16.93
N MET A 103 4.88 22.94 16.01
CA MET A 103 6.32 23.15 16.27
C MET A 103 6.78 24.58 15.97
N SER A 104 5.90 25.58 16.11
CA SER A 104 6.31 26.98 16.14
C SER A 104 7.19 27.34 17.35
N ILE A 105 7.60 26.38 18.18
CA ILE A 105 8.69 26.48 19.14
C ILE A 105 9.49 25.17 19.08
N ASP A 106 10.73 25.30 18.60
CA ASP A 106 11.85 24.36 18.69
C ASP A 106 11.91 23.04 17.87
N SER A 107 13.01 22.95 17.12
CA SER A 107 13.76 21.74 16.73
C SER A 107 13.29 20.86 15.56
N ALA A 108 14.05 20.91 14.46
CA ALA A 108 13.87 20.16 13.23
C ALA A 108 14.15 18.65 13.35
N ILE A 109 13.29 17.81 12.77
CA ILE A 109 13.57 16.39 12.52
C ILE A 109 13.43 16.10 11.02
N LYS A 110 14.50 15.57 10.42
CA LYS A 110 14.58 15.11 9.03
C LYS A 110 13.87 13.76 8.89
N ILE A 111 13.01 13.62 7.89
CA ILE A 111 12.38 12.35 7.52
C ILE A 111 12.98 11.93 6.19
N ASP A 112 13.62 10.76 6.19
CA ASP A 112 14.37 10.16 5.10
C ASP A 112 13.43 9.62 4.00
N ASN A 113 13.82 9.82 2.75
CA ASN A 113 13.03 9.51 1.57
C ASN A 113 13.27 8.07 1.15
N GLY A 114 12.25 7.21 1.31
CA GLY A 114 12.17 5.98 0.52
C GLY A 114 11.39 4.86 1.18
N ASP A 115 10.07 4.86 0.99
CA ASP A 115 9.26 3.70 1.35
C ASP A 115 8.32 3.26 0.21
N GLU A 116 8.49 1.99 -0.14
CA GLU A 116 7.59 1.22 -0.99
C GLU A 116 6.41 0.77 -0.11
N ILE A 117 5.24 1.32 -0.42
CA ILE A 117 4.04 1.22 0.39
C ILE A 117 3.34 -0.12 0.09
N THR A 118 3.62 -1.16 0.88
CA THR A 118 2.78 -2.36 0.95
C THR A 118 1.61 -2.10 1.90
N ILE A 119 0.41 -2.00 1.35
CA ILE A 119 -0.84 -1.77 2.09
C ILE A 119 -1.60 -3.08 2.17
N ASP A 120 -1.81 -3.54 3.42
CA ASP A 120 -2.78 -4.58 3.74
C ASP A 120 -4.14 -3.92 4.03
N PHE A 121 -5.17 -4.40 3.34
CA PHE A 121 -6.50 -3.80 3.29
C PHE A 121 -7.32 -4.35 4.47
N LYS A 122 -7.28 -3.70 5.64
CA LYS A 122 -8.27 -3.99 6.68
C LYS A 122 -9.53 -3.17 6.42
N ASP A 123 -10.51 -3.85 5.85
CA ASP A 123 -11.86 -3.34 5.70
C ASP A 123 -12.61 -3.39 7.06
N ASN A 124 -13.14 -2.24 7.49
CA ASN A 124 -13.95 -2.10 8.71
C ASN A 124 -15.44 -2.06 8.32
N ASN A 125 -16.04 -3.25 8.27
CA ASN A 125 -17.46 -3.59 8.51
C ASN A 125 -17.66 -5.04 8.07
N LEU A 126 -17.06 -5.97 8.81
CA LEU A 126 -17.14 -7.39 8.49
C LEU A 126 -18.32 -8.00 9.24
N THR A 127 -19.23 -8.61 8.50
CA THR A 127 -20.23 -9.54 9.04
C THR A 127 -19.52 -10.71 9.77
N PRO A 128 -20.20 -11.44 10.67
CA PRO A 128 -19.59 -12.57 11.39
C PRO A 128 -18.92 -13.60 10.48
N GLN A 129 -19.49 -13.83 9.29
CA GLN A 129 -18.95 -14.69 8.24
C GLN A 129 -17.66 -14.12 7.63
N GLU A 130 -17.62 -12.82 7.36
CA GLU A 130 -16.41 -12.17 6.82
C GLU A 130 -15.31 -12.03 7.87
N SER A 131 -15.67 -11.94 9.15
CA SER A 131 -14.73 -12.02 10.29
C SER A 131 -14.09 -13.40 10.39
N ALA A 132 -14.88 -14.47 10.23
CA ALA A 132 -14.36 -15.84 10.18
C ALA A 132 -13.41 -16.06 8.99
N ILE A 133 -13.78 -15.59 7.79
CA ILE A 133 -12.92 -15.63 6.60
C ILE A 133 -11.63 -14.83 6.82
N LYS A 134 -11.70 -13.67 7.49
CA LYS A 134 -10.53 -12.87 7.83
C LYS A 134 -9.62 -13.58 8.82
N ASN A 135 -10.16 -14.20 9.87
CA ASN A 135 -9.38 -14.96 10.84
C ASN A 135 -8.69 -16.15 10.16
N GLN A 136 -9.41 -16.86 9.28
CA GLN A 136 -8.83 -17.93 8.46
C GLN A 136 -7.71 -17.42 7.54
N LYS A 137 -7.87 -16.24 6.92
CA LYS A 137 -6.80 -15.59 6.12
C LYS A 137 -5.60 -15.19 6.96
N ILE A 138 -5.82 -14.71 8.19
CA ILE A 138 -4.75 -14.37 9.14
C ILE A 138 -3.98 -15.64 9.54
N GLU A 139 -4.68 -16.73 9.85
CA GLU A 139 -4.06 -18.02 10.17
C GLU A 139 -3.26 -18.57 8.99
N ILE A 140 -3.80 -18.47 7.77
CA ILE A 140 -3.09 -18.86 6.53
C ILE A 140 -1.84 -18.00 6.36
N MET A 141 -1.92 -16.68 6.56
CA MET A 141 -0.77 -15.78 6.47
C MET A 141 0.29 -16.10 7.52
N GLN A 142 -0.09 -16.33 8.77
CA GLN A 142 0.82 -16.74 9.83
C GLN A 142 1.49 -18.08 9.50
N PHE A 143 0.73 -19.04 8.98
CA PHE A 143 1.26 -20.32 8.54
C PHE A 143 2.27 -20.16 7.40
N ILE A 144 1.97 -19.34 6.38
CA ILE A 144 2.84 -19.10 5.23
C ILE A 144 4.12 -18.37 5.66
N VAL A 145 4.01 -17.34 6.51
CA VAL A 145 5.17 -16.66 7.09
C VAL A 145 6.03 -17.64 7.90
N GLY A 146 5.41 -18.57 8.63
CA GLY A 146 6.09 -19.65 9.34
C GLY A 146 6.78 -20.70 8.45
N LYS A 147 6.56 -20.68 7.13
CA LYS A 147 7.29 -21.53 6.16
C LYS A 147 8.47 -20.81 5.50
N LEU A 148 8.65 -19.52 5.76
CA LEU A 148 9.84 -18.82 5.30
C LEU A 148 11.08 -19.35 6.03
N PRO A 149 12.25 -19.33 5.38
CA PRO A 149 13.52 -19.47 6.09
C PRO A 149 13.59 -18.47 7.25
N GLU A 150 14.12 -18.90 8.39
CA GLU A 150 14.11 -18.18 9.68
C GLU A 150 14.55 -16.71 9.55
N LYS A 151 15.60 -16.45 8.77
CA LYS A 151 16.09 -15.09 8.49
C LYS A 151 15.02 -14.17 7.89
N TYR A 152 14.21 -14.68 6.95
CA TYR A 152 13.14 -13.91 6.30
C TYR A 152 11.89 -13.84 7.16
N GLN A 153 11.60 -14.89 7.93
CA GLN A 153 10.52 -14.88 8.90
C GLN A 153 10.73 -13.74 9.92
N ARG A 154 11.93 -13.64 10.52
CA ARG A 154 12.25 -12.59 11.50
C ARG A 154 12.11 -11.18 10.88
N LEU A 155 12.60 -10.98 9.67
CA LEU A 155 12.46 -9.70 8.94
C LEU A 155 11.00 -9.33 8.67
N VAL A 156 10.20 -10.29 8.21
CA VAL A 156 8.77 -10.10 7.97
C VAL A 156 8.05 -9.80 9.28
N THR A 157 8.43 -10.45 10.38
CA THR A 157 7.83 -10.18 11.69
C THR A 157 8.12 -8.79 12.18
N LEU A 158 9.39 -8.39 12.20
CA LEU A 158 9.79 -7.05 12.63
C LEU A 158 9.10 -5.96 11.79
N ARG A 159 8.97 -6.18 10.47
CA ARG A 159 8.34 -5.20 9.57
C ARG A 159 6.82 -5.16 9.70
N TYR A 160 6.15 -6.31 9.69
CA TYR A 160 4.70 -6.39 9.46
C TYR A 160 3.89 -6.71 10.72
N PHE A 161 4.50 -7.30 11.75
CA PHE A 161 3.84 -7.55 13.05
C PHE A 161 4.27 -6.53 14.11
N ASP A 162 5.56 -6.21 14.17
CA ASP A 162 6.10 -5.24 15.14
C ASP A 162 6.11 -3.79 14.60
N GLU A 163 5.71 -3.63 13.33
CA GLU A 163 5.57 -2.34 12.61
C GLU A 163 6.83 -1.45 12.60
N LEU A 164 8.03 -2.05 12.66
CA LEU A 164 9.29 -1.31 12.64
C LEU A 164 9.62 -0.73 11.25
N SER A 165 10.24 0.46 11.24
CA SER A 165 10.86 1.05 10.04
C SER A 165 12.06 0.23 9.57
N TYR A 166 12.50 0.44 8.32
CA TYR A 166 13.67 -0.29 7.81
C TYR A 166 14.95 0.08 8.57
N GLU A 167 15.02 1.31 9.08
CA GLU A 167 16.10 1.86 9.87
C GLU A 167 16.12 1.25 11.28
N GLU A 168 14.95 1.11 11.92
CA GLU A 168 14.82 0.42 13.20
C GLU A 168 15.17 -1.06 13.06
N ILE A 169 14.74 -1.72 11.98
CA ILE A 169 15.11 -3.11 11.68
C ILE A 169 16.61 -3.24 11.43
N ALA A 170 17.21 -2.32 10.69
CA ALA A 170 18.65 -2.29 10.45
C ALA A 170 19.43 -2.15 11.77
N THR A 171 18.92 -1.35 12.69
CA THR A 171 19.49 -1.16 14.03
C THR A 171 19.33 -2.42 14.87
N GLU A 172 18.11 -2.97 14.95
CA GLU A 172 17.76 -4.20 15.70
C GLU A 172 18.58 -5.41 15.23
N LEU A 173 18.76 -5.57 13.92
CA LEU A 173 19.49 -6.69 13.32
C LEU A 173 20.99 -6.42 13.16
N ASN A 174 21.46 -5.24 13.55
CA ASN A 174 22.83 -4.76 13.33
C ASN A 174 23.31 -5.01 11.88
N ALA A 175 22.47 -4.62 10.91
CA ALA A 175 22.66 -4.88 9.49
C ALA A 175 22.54 -3.58 8.67
N PRO A 176 23.25 -3.45 7.53
CA PRO A 176 23.10 -2.28 6.67
C PRO A 176 21.66 -2.12 6.15
N LEU A 177 21.16 -0.89 6.06
CA LEU A 177 19.82 -0.58 5.54
C LEU A 177 19.57 -1.19 4.15
N GLY A 178 20.58 -1.15 3.27
CA GLY A 178 20.50 -1.76 1.93
C GLY A 178 20.30 -3.28 1.99
N THR A 179 20.91 -3.95 2.96
CA THR A 179 20.73 -5.39 3.20
C THR A 179 19.31 -5.68 3.68
N VAL A 180 18.78 -4.88 4.61
CA VAL A 180 17.39 -5.01 5.08
C VAL A 180 16.40 -4.85 3.92
N LYS A 181 16.56 -3.81 3.08
CA LYS A 181 15.72 -3.58 1.89
C LYS A 181 15.76 -4.75 0.92
N ALA A 182 16.96 -5.25 0.59
CA ALA A 182 17.12 -6.39 -0.32
C ALA A 182 16.54 -7.70 0.24
N GLN A 183 16.73 -7.95 1.53
CA GLN A 183 16.22 -9.16 2.17
C GLN A 183 14.70 -9.13 2.36
N LEU A 184 14.11 -7.97 2.67
CA LEU A 184 12.65 -7.79 2.71
C LEU A 184 12.02 -7.94 1.32
N HIS A 185 12.65 -7.39 0.27
CA HIS A 185 12.21 -7.63 -1.09
C HIS A 185 12.19 -9.13 -1.41
N ARG A 186 13.28 -9.85 -1.08
CA ARG A 186 13.36 -11.30 -1.32
C ARG A 186 12.36 -12.10 -0.47
N ALA A 187 12.08 -11.66 0.76
CA ALA A 187 11.03 -12.25 1.58
C ALA A 187 9.65 -12.08 0.94
N ARG A 188 9.35 -10.90 0.36
CA ARG A 188 8.09 -10.66 -0.37
C ARG A 188 7.94 -11.55 -1.59
N GLU A 189 9.00 -11.73 -2.38
CA GLU A 189 8.98 -12.65 -3.54
C GLU A 189 8.67 -14.09 -3.13
N LEU A 190 9.31 -14.58 -2.05
CA LEU A 190 9.06 -15.93 -1.53
C LEU A 190 7.62 -16.08 -1.03
N LEU A 191 7.10 -15.09 -0.31
CA LEU A 191 5.70 -15.07 0.12
C LEU A 191 4.75 -15.09 -1.07
N TYR A 192 5.03 -14.29 -2.11
CA TYR A 192 4.23 -14.24 -3.33
C TYR A 192 4.18 -15.60 -4.03
N ASP A 193 5.32 -16.28 -4.20
CA ASP A 193 5.38 -17.59 -4.84
C ASP A 193 4.63 -18.66 -4.02
N MET A 194 4.76 -18.64 -2.69
CA MET A 194 4.03 -19.56 -1.81
C MET A 194 2.51 -19.35 -1.89
N VAL A 195 2.06 -18.10 -1.96
CA VAL A 195 0.63 -17.75 -2.08
C VAL A 195 0.10 -18.08 -3.48
N LYS A 196 0.87 -17.81 -4.53
CA LYS A 196 0.51 -18.10 -5.93
C LYS A 196 0.25 -19.59 -6.14
N ASN A 197 1.09 -20.46 -5.57
CA ASN A 197 0.94 -21.90 -5.64
C ASN A 197 -0.23 -22.45 -4.78
N LYS A 198 -0.76 -21.63 -3.87
CA LYS A 198 -1.91 -21.95 -3.01
C LYS A 198 -3.19 -21.22 -3.39
N LYS A 199 -3.30 -20.68 -4.61
CA LYS A 199 -4.47 -19.91 -5.09
C LYS A 199 -5.84 -20.60 -4.96
N HIS A 200 -5.89 -21.92 -4.73
CA HIS A 200 -7.11 -22.70 -4.45
C HIS A 200 -7.54 -22.66 -2.97
N LEU A 201 -6.63 -22.31 -2.05
CA LEU A 201 -6.84 -22.34 -0.59
C LEU A 201 -7.22 -20.97 0.01
N ILE A 202 -7.36 -19.93 -0.81
CA ILE A 202 -7.66 -18.55 -0.41
C ILE A 202 -8.93 -18.07 -1.10
#